data_AF-A0A1V6VBQ5-F1
#
_entry.id   AF-A0A1V6VBQ5-F1
#
_cell.length_a   1.000
_cell.length_b   1.000
_cell.length_c   1.000
_cell.angle_alpha   90.00
_cell.angle_beta   90.00
_cell.angle_gamma   90.00
#
_symmetry.space_group_name_H-M   'P 1'
#
loop_
_entity.id
_entity.type
_entity.pdbx_description
1 polymer ?
#
loop_
_entity_poly.entity_id
_entity_poly.type
_entity_poly.pdbx_seq_one_letter_code
_entity_poly.pdbx_strand_id
1 'polypeptide(L)'
;KAISPPTMILVRWGLLLQAVAFLPTYAHLRMTSPEPYGSSRKTLDNSPLAADGSDFPCKISPGDFTDPTEEATYRTGSNNIIKLLGSATHGGGSC
;
A
#
# COMPACT_ATOMS: atom_id res chain seq x y z
N LYS A 1 -29.52 6.19 -35.79
CA LYS A 1 -28.55 5.78 -36.83
C LYS A 1 -27.94 4.45 -36.38
N ALA A 2 -28.30 3.33 -37.01
CA ALA A 2 -27.87 2.01 -36.57
C ALA A 2 -26.37 1.81 -36.82
N ILE A 3 -25.64 1.32 -35.82
CA ILE A 3 -24.20 1.07 -35.89
C ILE A 3 -24.02 -0.27 -36.62
N SER A 4 -23.19 -0.29 -37.68
CA SER A 4 -23.01 -1.49 -38.51
C SER A 4 -22.23 -2.59 -37.74
N PRO A 5 -22.47 -3.88 -38.05
CA PRO A 5 -21.87 -5.01 -37.34
C PRO A 5 -20.34 -4.99 -37.18
N PRO A 6 -19.51 -4.58 -38.18
CA PRO A 6 -18.06 -4.48 -37.98
C PRO A 6 -17.66 -3.39 -36.99
N THR A 7 -18.45 -2.32 -36.91
CA THR A 7 -18.23 -1.20 -35.99
C THR A 7 -18.57 -1.60 -34.55
N MET A 8 -19.54 -2.49 -34.34
CA MET A 8 -19.87 -3.03 -33.03
C MET A 8 -18.77 -3.95 -32.47
N ILE A 9 -18.12 -4.74 -33.33
CA ILE A 9 -17.00 -5.60 -32.92
C ILE A 9 -15.83 -4.72 -32.45
N LEU A 10 -15.42 -3.74 -33.27
CA LEU A 10 -14.31 -2.83 -32.92
C LEU A 10 -14.56 -2.04 -31.62
N VAL A 11 -15.77 -1.55 -31.39
CA VAL A 11 -16.13 -0.85 -30.15
C VAL A 11 -16.05 -1.78 -28.93
N ARG A 12 -16.44 -3.05 -29.09
CA ARG A 12 -16.45 -4.05 -28.00
C ARG A 12 -15.03 -4.48 -27.61
N TRP A 13 -14.14 -4.65 -28.59
CA TRP A 13 -12.71 -4.90 -28.33
C TRP A 13 -12.01 -3.65 -27.78
N GLY A 14 -12.37 -2.45 -28.24
CA GLY A 14 -11.88 -1.19 -27.69
C GLY A 14 -12.25 -0.98 -26.22
N LEU A 15 -13.49 -1.31 -25.84
CA LEU A 15 -13.96 -1.25 -24.44
C LEU A 15 -13.26 -2.27 -23.54
N LEU A 16 -13.00 -3.49 -24.02
CA LEU A 16 -12.24 -4.50 -23.27
C LEU A 16 -10.77 -4.08 -23.09
N LEU A 17 -10.16 -3.41 -24.08
CA LEU A 17 -8.79 -2.93 -23.98
C LEU A 17 -8.63 -1.81 -22.92
N GLN A 18 -9.63 -0.94 -22.76
CA GLN A 18 -9.59 0.10 -21.73
C GLN A 18 -9.76 -0.45 -20.31
N ALA A 19 -10.48 -1.56 -20.14
CA ALA A 19 -10.66 -2.19 -18.83
C ALA A 19 -9.36 -2.79 -18.26
N VAL A 20 -8.41 -3.18 -19.12
CA VAL A 20 -7.09 -3.71 -18.70
C VAL A 20 -6.13 -2.59 -18.27
N ALA A 21 -6.34 -1.36 -18.74
CA ALA A 21 -5.46 -0.22 -18.45
C ALA A 21 -5.66 0.40 -17.04
N PHE A 22 -6.75 0.06 -16.35
CA PHE A 22 -7.05 0.56 -15.00
C PHE A 22 -6.80 -0.51 -13.92
N LEU A 23 -5.60 -1.11 -13.90
CA LEU A 23 -5.16 -1.82 -12.71
C LEU A 23 -4.83 -0.79 -11.63
N PRO A 24 -5.51 -0.77 -10.47
CA PRO A 24 -5.11 0.09 -9.36
C PRO A 24 -3.72 -0.34 -8.90
N THR A 25 -2.70 0.48 -9.18
CA THR A 25 -1.35 0.24 -8.71
C THR A 25 -1.32 0.51 -7.21
N TYR A 26 -1.28 -0.54 -6.39
CA TYR A 26 -1.11 -0.43 -4.93
C TYR A 26 0.37 -0.14 -4.61
N ALA A 27 0.90 0.97 -5.14
CA ALA A 27 2.31 1.20 -5.43
C ALA A 27 3.23 1.43 -4.23
N HIS A 28 2.79 1.19 -3.00
CA HIS A 28 3.55 1.61 -1.82
C HIS A 28 3.87 0.45 -0.89
N LEU A 29 4.77 0.68 0.06
CA LEU A 29 5.27 -0.32 1.00
C LEU A 29 4.76 0.00 2.42
N ARG A 30 4.60 -1.04 3.24
CA ARG A 30 4.47 -0.94 4.69
C ARG A 30 5.35 -1.98 5.39
N MET A 31 5.71 -1.73 6.64
CA MET A 31 6.43 -2.71 7.46
C MET A 31 5.51 -3.86 7.88
N THR A 32 6.04 -5.08 7.89
CA THR A 32 5.37 -6.30 8.40
C THR A 32 6.19 -7.05 9.43
N SER A 33 7.48 -6.76 9.56
CA SER A 33 8.33 -7.31 10.63
C SER A 33 9.39 -6.27 11.00
N PRO A 34 9.52 -5.92 12.30
CA PRO A 34 8.63 -6.30 13.40
C PRO A 34 7.17 -5.89 13.17
N GLU A 35 6.22 -6.51 13.86
CA GLU A 35 4.81 -6.14 13.75
C GLU A 35 4.65 -4.68 14.21
N PRO A 36 4.13 -3.78 13.37
CA PRO A 36 3.92 -2.39 13.78
C PRO A 36 2.73 -2.26 14.75
N TYR A 37 2.79 -1.24 15.60
CA TYR A 37 1.63 -0.79 16.36
C TYR A 37 0.47 -0.47 15.41
N GLY A 38 -0.75 -0.79 15.82
CA GLY A 38 -1.93 -0.56 14.99
C GLY A 38 -2.04 -1.46 13.76
N SER A 39 -1.30 -2.58 13.67
CA SER A 39 -1.37 -3.55 12.56
C SER A 39 -2.79 -4.07 12.27
N SER A 40 -3.64 -4.14 13.29
CA SER A 40 -5.04 -4.55 13.17
C SER A 40 -5.97 -3.44 12.66
N ARG A 41 -5.48 -2.21 12.50
CA ARG A 41 -6.28 -1.04 12.11
C ARG A 41 -6.20 -0.79 10.62
N LYS A 42 -7.33 -0.38 10.05
CA LYS A 42 -7.44 0.06 8.64
C LYS A 42 -6.63 1.33 8.35
N THR A 43 -6.30 2.13 9.37
CA THR A 43 -5.55 3.38 9.25
C THR A 43 -4.06 3.15 8.96
N LEU A 44 -3.53 1.98 9.36
CA LEU A 44 -2.17 1.58 9.02
C LEU A 44 -2.15 0.91 7.65
N ASP A 45 -2.37 1.73 6.63
CA ASP A 45 -2.24 1.34 5.24
C ASP A 45 -0.77 1.44 4.76
N ASN A 46 -0.54 1.27 3.46
CA ASN A 46 0.78 1.48 2.87
C ASN A 46 0.94 2.88 2.26
N SER A 47 -0.02 3.80 2.43
CA SER A 47 0.10 5.15 1.90
C SER A 47 1.21 5.91 2.64
N PRO A 48 1.91 6.85 1.98
CA PRO A 48 2.82 7.76 2.67
C PRO A 48 2.07 8.58 3.74
N LEU A 49 2.81 9.23 4.63
CA LEU A 49 2.23 10.24 5.53
C LEU A 49 1.50 11.31 4.72
N ALA A 50 0.45 11.88 5.31
CA ALA A 50 -0.26 13.01 4.75
C ALA A 50 0.70 14.20 4.56
N ALA A 51 0.62 14.86 3.41
CA ALA A 51 1.55 15.95 3.06
C ALA A 51 1.43 17.17 4.00
N ASP A 52 0.30 17.32 4.70
CA ASP A 52 0.07 18.35 5.71
C ASP A 52 0.57 17.97 7.10
N GLY A 53 1.09 16.74 7.28
CA GLY A 53 1.60 16.21 8.54
C GLY A 53 0.52 15.79 9.54
N SER A 54 -0.75 15.75 9.14
CA SER A 54 -1.88 15.46 10.05
C SER A 54 -1.85 14.07 10.68
N ASP A 55 -1.16 13.11 10.07
CA ASP A 55 -0.99 11.74 10.55
C ASP A 55 0.46 11.42 11.00
N PHE A 56 1.31 12.45 11.11
CA PHE A 56 2.62 12.33 11.72
C PHE A 56 2.52 12.54 13.25
N PRO A 57 3.20 11.71 14.07
CA PRO A 57 4.04 10.55 13.73
C PRO A 57 3.26 9.22 13.60
N CYS A 58 3.92 8.21 13.03
CA CYS A 58 3.50 6.80 13.03
C CYS A 58 2.18 6.44 12.30
N LYS A 59 1.48 7.38 11.64
CA LYS A 59 0.15 7.14 11.01
C LYS A 59 -0.90 6.62 12.01
N ILE A 60 -0.74 6.99 13.28
CA ILE A 60 -1.64 6.58 14.38
C ILE A 60 -2.06 7.83 15.15
N SER A 61 -3.35 7.98 15.36
CA SER A 61 -3.89 9.08 16.17
C SER A 61 -3.48 8.94 17.64
N PRO A 62 -3.29 10.06 18.38
CA PRO A 62 -3.08 9.99 19.83
C PRO A 62 -4.20 9.21 20.52
N GLY A 63 -3.83 8.22 21.32
CA GLY A 63 -4.78 7.32 22.03
C GLY A 63 -5.19 6.07 21.25
N ASP A 64 -4.80 5.92 19.99
CA ASP A 64 -5.12 4.76 19.13
C ASP A 64 -3.95 3.76 18.99
N PHE A 65 -2.93 3.86 19.84
CA PHE A 65 -1.82 2.91 19.87
C PHE A 65 -2.29 1.54 20.35
N THR A 66 -2.60 0.67 19.40
CA THR A 66 -2.86 -0.74 19.67
C THR A 66 -1.54 -1.49 19.62
N ASP A 67 -1.21 -2.22 20.68
CA ASP A 67 0.00 -3.01 20.77
C ASP A 67 0.06 -4.09 19.66
N PRO A 68 1.26 -4.43 19.17
CA PRO A 68 1.43 -5.61 18.34
C PRO A 68 1.07 -6.87 19.11
N THR A 69 0.77 -7.96 18.40
CA THR A 69 0.46 -9.24 19.04
C THR A 69 1.65 -9.82 19.81
N GLU A 70 2.87 -9.50 19.38
CA GLU A 70 4.10 -9.84 20.06
C GLU A 70 5.06 -8.64 20.07
N GLU A 71 5.63 -8.34 21.24
CA GLU A 71 6.63 -7.27 21.36
C GLU A 71 7.97 -7.69 20.74
N ALA A 72 8.50 -6.84 19.86
CA ALA A 72 9.76 -7.11 19.21
C ALA A 72 10.94 -6.87 20.16
N THR A 73 11.56 -7.95 20.63
CA THR A 73 12.72 -7.90 21.52
C THR A 73 14.02 -8.19 20.76
N TYR A 74 15.03 -7.34 20.95
CA TYR A 74 16.32 -7.44 20.25
C TYR A 74 17.48 -7.39 21.23
N ARG A 75 18.51 -8.20 20.97
CA ARG A 75 19.75 -8.17 21.75
C ARG A 75 20.70 -7.15 21.15
N THR A 76 21.39 -6.38 22.00
CA THR A 76 22.43 -5.45 21.53
C THR A 76 23.46 -6.16 20.65
N GLY A 77 23.76 -5.58 19.49
CA GLY A 77 24.70 -6.13 18.51
C GLY A 77 24.15 -7.30 17.66
N SER A 78 22.87 -7.66 17.77
CA SER A 78 22.25 -8.65 16.88
C SER A 78 21.91 -8.06 15.52
N ASN A 79 22.01 -8.89 14.48
CA ASN A 79 21.38 -8.61 13.19
C ASN A 79 19.89 -8.92 13.30
N ASN A 80 19.05 -7.96 12.97
CA ASN A 80 17.60 -8.09 12.98
C ASN A 80 17.06 -7.92 11.55
N ILE A 81 15.91 -8.53 11.27
CA ILE A 81 15.31 -8.49 9.94
C ILE A 81 14.18 -7.47 9.93
N ILE A 82 14.21 -6.54 8.98
CA ILE A 82 13.08 -5.69 8.63
C ILE A 82 12.43 -6.27 7.37
N LYS A 83 11.11 -6.47 7.41
CA LYS A 83 10.33 -6.89 6.23
C LYS A 83 9.35 -5.81 5.83
N LEU A 84 9.34 -5.51 4.54
CA LEU A 84 8.40 -4.60 3.91
C LEU A 84 7.48 -5.38 2.96
N LEU A 85 6.21 -5.02 2.91
CA LEU A 85 5.21 -5.57 2.00
C LEU A 85 4.59 -4.45 1.17
N GLY A 86 4.50 -4.67 -0.14
CA GLY A 86 3.87 -3.74 -1.07
C GLY A 86 4.16 -4.09 -2.52
N SER A 87 3.80 -3.23 -3.46
CA SER A 87 3.93 -3.53 -4.90
C SER A 87 4.89 -2.63 -5.69
N ALA A 88 5.40 -1.53 -5.11
CA ALA A 88 6.51 -0.80 -5.71
C ALA A 88 7.44 -0.21 -4.66
N THR A 89 8.73 -0.20 -4.97
CA THR A 89 9.79 0.41 -4.16
C THR A 89 10.12 1.83 -4.59
N HIS A 90 9.49 2.33 -5.66
CA HIS A 90 9.81 3.62 -6.28
C HIS A 90 11.30 3.81 -6.64
N GLY A 91 12.00 2.73 -7.00
CA GLY A 91 13.44 2.77 -7.29
C GLY A 91 14.32 2.74 -6.04
N GLY A 92 13.74 2.50 -4.87
CA GLY A 92 14.41 2.54 -3.59
C GLY A 92 14.46 3.96 -3.01
N GLY A 93 15.48 4.22 -2.18
CA GLY A 93 15.67 5.46 -1.46
C GLY A 93 16.55 5.25 -0.25
N SER A 94 16.43 6.13 0.74
CA SER A 94 17.08 5.99 2.04
C SER A 94 16.02 5.73 3.11
N CYS A 95 16.32 4.82 4.03
CA CYS A 95 15.52 4.52 5.21
C CYS A 95 16.32 4.83 6.47
#